data_AF-W6YZ53-F1
#
_entry.id   AF-W6YZ53-F1
#
_cell.length_a   1.000
_cell.length_b   1.000
_cell.length_c   1.000
_cell.angle_alpha   90.00
_cell.angle_beta   90.00
_cell.angle_gamma   90.00
#
_symmetry.space_group_name_H-M   'P 1'
#
loop_
_entity.id
_entity.type
_entity.pdbx_description
1 polymer ?
#
loop_
_entity_poly.entity_id
_entity_poly.type
_entity_poly.pdbx_seq_one_letter_code
_entity_poly.pdbx_strand_id
1 'polypeptide(L)'
;MGKPEKKTVPPSKTTRFNKTDGISKLYRQNPTQTLAQRRLQTRLERRVKLGNPRLANKISQMRLSIAPIVHATSYDAAPSFPRTLLHLFLLTEPQLDTLATFYSQTPPLTHLTSAYPSTMNWSHPFLDTSDELPDDCKLSKLERVKVKMRMFARFVGMRGAETPRWEYERQIEILVNKVRWEVRREEEERRGKVFGEPRGLK
;
A
#
# COMPACT_ATOMS: atom_id res chain seq x y z
N MET A 1 -83.09 29.61 -2.63
CA MET A 1 -82.12 29.55 -1.53
C MET A 1 -81.17 28.39 -1.78
N GLY A 2 -79.95 28.70 -2.24
CA GLY A 2 -78.98 27.72 -2.73
C GLY A 2 -78.22 27.02 -1.61
N LYS A 3 -78.08 25.70 -1.72
CA LYS A 3 -77.18 24.90 -0.88
C LYS A 3 -75.73 25.12 -1.35
N PRO A 4 -74.76 25.45 -0.48
CA PRO A 4 -73.36 25.53 -0.91
C PRO A 4 -72.73 24.14 -0.98
N GLU A 5 -72.10 23.88 -2.12
CA GLU A 5 -71.30 22.69 -2.45
C GLU A 5 -70.07 22.56 -1.54
N LYS A 6 -69.80 21.33 -1.10
CA LYS A 6 -68.58 20.97 -0.38
C LYS A 6 -67.39 20.96 -1.36
N LYS A 7 -66.52 21.96 -1.27
CA LYS A 7 -65.19 21.93 -1.92
C LYS A 7 -64.24 21.04 -1.13
N THR A 8 -63.94 19.86 -1.65
CA THR A 8 -62.88 18.98 -1.17
C THR A 8 -61.52 19.49 -1.68
N VAL A 9 -60.63 19.88 -0.77
CA VAL A 9 -59.25 20.28 -1.05
C VAL A 9 -58.38 19.02 -1.08
N PRO A 10 -57.52 18.80 -2.09
CA PRO A 10 -56.61 17.65 -2.10
C PRO A 10 -55.45 17.86 -1.10
N PRO A 11 -54.99 16.82 -0.39
CA PRO A 11 -53.88 16.97 0.54
C PRO A 11 -52.56 17.25 -0.20
N SER A 12 -51.89 18.32 0.22
CA SER A 12 -50.56 18.71 -0.24
C SER A 12 -49.54 17.60 0.03
N LYS A 13 -48.77 17.21 -0.98
CA LYS A 13 -47.65 16.28 -0.83
C LYS A 13 -46.55 16.94 0.01
N THR A 14 -46.47 16.59 1.29
CA THR A 14 -45.34 16.99 2.14
C THR A 14 -44.08 16.29 1.66
N THR A 15 -43.17 17.08 1.10
CA THR A 15 -41.78 16.74 0.81
C THR A 15 -41.12 16.13 2.05
N ARG A 16 -40.78 14.83 1.97
CA ARG A 16 -39.92 14.19 2.98
C ARG A 16 -38.53 14.83 2.87
N PHE A 17 -38.21 15.69 3.83
CA PHE A 17 -36.85 16.12 4.11
C PHE A 17 -36.04 14.91 4.54
N ASN A 18 -35.14 14.43 3.66
CA ASN A 18 -34.11 13.48 4.06
C ASN A 18 -33.03 14.24 4.81
N LYS A 19 -33.00 14.09 6.14
CA LYS A 19 -31.89 14.49 6.99
C LYS A 19 -30.73 13.54 6.69
N THR A 20 -29.82 13.96 5.81
CA THR A 20 -28.54 13.27 5.64
C THR A 20 -27.52 13.97 6.51
N ASP A 21 -26.88 13.17 7.37
CA ASP A 21 -25.81 13.53 8.27
C ASP A 21 -24.71 14.34 7.55
N GLY A 22 -24.27 15.39 8.24
CA GLY A 22 -23.28 16.37 7.79
C GLY A 22 -21.85 15.82 7.75
N ILE A 23 -21.62 14.76 6.96
CA ILE A 23 -20.28 14.34 6.59
C ILE A 23 -19.94 15.02 5.26
N SER A 24 -19.17 16.09 5.36
CA SER A 24 -18.63 16.89 4.27
C SER A 24 -17.97 16.02 3.20
N LYS A 25 -18.61 15.91 2.04
CA LYS A 25 -18.06 15.34 0.80
C LYS A 25 -17.00 16.28 0.21
N LEU A 26 -15.82 16.36 0.81
CA LEU A 26 -14.72 17.23 0.32
C LEU A 26 -13.58 16.48 -0.41
N TYR A 27 -13.81 15.26 -0.90
CA TYR A 27 -12.85 14.56 -1.77
C TYR A 27 -13.49 13.92 -3.01
N ARG A 28 -14.25 14.70 -3.77
CA ARG A 28 -14.68 14.29 -5.12
C ARG A 28 -14.22 15.30 -6.18
N GLN A 29 -12.92 15.42 -6.35
CA GLN A 29 -12.37 15.99 -7.58
C GLN A 29 -12.37 14.91 -8.66
N ASN A 30 -13.53 14.74 -9.32
CA ASN A 30 -13.58 14.07 -10.62
C ASN A 30 -13.61 15.18 -11.68
N PRO A 31 -12.73 15.16 -12.69
CA PRO A 31 -12.93 16.00 -13.86
C PRO A 31 -14.27 15.65 -14.49
N THR A 32 -15.02 16.67 -14.90
CA THR A 32 -16.36 16.55 -15.50
C THR A 32 -16.27 15.72 -16.77
N GLN A 33 -16.38 14.39 -16.66
CA GLN A 33 -16.37 13.51 -17.82
C GLN A 33 -17.56 13.86 -18.71
N THR A 34 -17.28 14.08 -19.99
CA THR A 34 -18.32 14.37 -20.98
C THR A 34 -19.28 13.18 -21.10
N LEU A 35 -20.54 13.42 -21.49
CA LEU A 35 -21.52 12.36 -21.72
C LEU A 35 -21.02 11.31 -22.73
N ALA A 36 -20.23 11.73 -23.72
CA ALA A 36 -19.57 10.86 -24.68
C ALA A 36 -18.56 9.91 -23.99
N GLN A 37 -17.70 10.44 -23.10
CA GLN A 37 -16.76 9.63 -22.32
C GLN A 37 -17.47 8.61 -21.42
N ARG A 38 -18.57 9.02 -20.76
CA ARG A 38 -19.40 8.10 -19.97
C ARG A 38 -20.00 6.98 -20.82
N ARG A 39 -20.53 7.30 -22.01
CA ARG A 39 -21.10 6.30 -22.92
C ARG A 39 -20.04 5.31 -23.40
N LEU A 40 -18.85 5.80 -23.75
CA LEU A 40 -17.73 4.95 -24.16
C LEU A 40 -17.25 4.04 -23.02
N GLN A 41 -17.07 4.56 -21.81
CA GLN A 41 -16.75 3.75 -20.62
C GLN A 41 -17.81 2.69 -20.39
N THR A 42 -19.10 3.07 -20.42
CA THR A 42 -20.21 2.13 -20.21
C THR A 42 -20.23 1.03 -21.29
N ARG A 43 -19.87 1.36 -22.53
CA ARG A 43 -19.81 0.40 -23.65
C ARG A 43 -18.63 -0.55 -23.50
N LEU A 44 -17.45 -0.04 -23.12
CA LEU A 44 -16.26 -0.86 -22.86
C LEU A 44 -16.48 -1.80 -21.68
N GLU A 45 -17.04 -1.30 -20.58
CA GLU A 45 -17.38 -2.12 -19.41
C GLU A 45 -18.39 -3.22 -19.77
N ARG A 46 -19.40 -2.92 -20.58
CA ARG A 46 -20.34 -3.93 -21.09
C ARG A 46 -19.65 -4.99 -21.94
N ARG A 47 -18.74 -4.58 -22.85
CA ARG A 47 -18.00 -5.53 -23.70
C ARG A 47 -17.11 -6.46 -22.87
N VAL A 48 -16.40 -5.93 -21.88
CA VAL A 48 -15.57 -6.76 -20.99
C VAL A 48 -16.44 -7.72 -20.17
N LYS A 49 -17.59 -7.26 -19.67
CA LYS A 49 -18.54 -8.12 -18.94
C LYS A 49 -19.10 -9.26 -19.79
N LEU A 50 -19.47 -8.99 -21.04
CA LEU A 50 -20.01 -9.98 -21.98
C LEU A 50 -18.95 -10.97 -22.47
N GLY A 51 -17.71 -10.51 -22.68
CA GLY A 51 -16.62 -11.36 -23.16
C GLY A 51 -15.94 -12.20 -22.08
N ASN A 52 -15.74 -11.64 -20.88
CA ASN A 52 -15.12 -12.35 -19.76
C ASN A 52 -15.63 -11.81 -18.40
N PRO A 53 -16.65 -12.45 -17.81
CA PRO A 53 -17.23 -11.99 -16.54
C PRO A 53 -16.24 -12.08 -15.37
N ARG A 54 -15.30 -13.05 -15.39
CA ARG A 54 -14.26 -13.19 -14.35
C ARG A 54 -13.31 -11.98 -14.36
N LEU A 55 -12.88 -11.56 -15.54
CA LEU A 55 -12.03 -10.37 -15.68
C LEU A 55 -12.77 -9.10 -15.26
N ALA A 56 -14.04 -8.94 -15.67
CA ALA A 56 -14.85 -7.80 -15.26
C ALA A 56 -15.02 -7.72 -13.73
N ASN A 57 -15.25 -8.85 -13.07
CA ASN A 57 -15.35 -8.92 -11.61
C ASN A 57 -14.02 -8.54 -10.96
N LYS A 58 -12.90 -9.06 -11.47
CA LYS A 58 -11.58 -8.70 -10.95
C LYS A 58 -11.27 -7.21 -11.13
N ILE A 59 -11.54 -6.64 -12.30
CA ILE A 59 -11.36 -5.19 -12.54
C ILE A 59 -12.21 -4.37 -11.59
N SER A 60 -13.44 -4.81 -11.32
CA SER A 60 -14.34 -4.13 -10.37
C SER A 60 -13.77 -4.16 -8.95
N GLN A 61 -13.20 -5.30 -8.51
CA GLN A 61 -12.46 -5.39 -7.24
C GLN A 61 -11.24 -4.47 -7.21
N MET A 62 -10.48 -4.43 -8.30
CA MET A 62 -9.26 -3.60 -8.41
C MET A 62 -9.56 -2.10 -8.46
N ARG A 63 -10.80 -1.69 -8.76
CA ARG A 63 -11.25 -0.30 -8.76
C ARG A 63 -11.69 0.23 -7.40
N LEU A 64 -11.72 -0.62 -6.36
CA LEU A 64 -12.05 -0.18 -5.01
C LEU A 64 -11.09 0.94 -4.58
N SER A 65 -11.65 2.04 -4.04
CA SER A 65 -10.89 3.20 -3.59
C SER A 65 -10.27 2.96 -2.22
N ILE A 66 -9.04 3.43 -2.03
CA ILE A 66 -8.32 3.39 -0.76
C ILE A 66 -8.30 4.81 -0.19
N ALA A 67 -8.64 4.95 1.09
CA ALA A 67 -8.60 6.24 1.78
C ALA A 67 -7.14 6.60 2.14
N PRO A 68 -6.70 7.85 1.88
CA PRO A 68 -5.35 8.29 2.23
C PRO A 68 -5.13 8.33 3.74
N ILE A 69 -3.98 7.81 4.18
CA ILE A 69 -3.44 8.11 5.50
C ILE A 69 -2.76 9.47 5.42
N VAL A 70 -2.93 10.28 6.46
CA VAL A 70 -2.31 11.60 6.56
C VAL A 70 -1.04 11.54 7.39
N HIS A 71 -0.10 12.44 7.10
CA HIS A 71 1.08 12.61 7.92
C HIS A 71 0.70 13.05 9.34
N ALA A 72 1.39 12.53 10.37
CA ALA A 72 1.01 12.72 11.77
C ALA A 72 1.10 14.19 12.22
N THR A 73 2.04 14.96 11.64
CA THR A 73 2.24 16.38 11.98
C THR A 73 1.73 17.33 10.91
N SER A 74 1.91 16.99 9.63
CA SER A 74 1.56 17.88 8.51
C SER A 74 0.10 17.76 8.10
N TYR A 75 -0.56 16.65 8.45
CA TYR A 75 -1.93 16.31 8.04
C TYR A 75 -2.14 16.17 6.52
N ASP A 76 -1.06 16.21 5.74
CA ASP A 76 -1.07 16.01 4.30
C ASP A 76 -0.99 14.53 3.93
N ALA A 77 -1.65 14.16 2.83
CA ALA A 77 -1.51 12.84 2.23
C ALA A 77 -0.24 12.76 1.37
N ALA A 78 0.40 11.59 1.33
CA ALA A 78 1.58 11.40 0.47
C ALA A 78 1.25 11.65 -1.02
N PRO A 79 2.10 12.34 -1.80
CA PRO A 79 1.84 12.66 -3.20
C PRO A 79 1.60 11.42 -4.08
N SER A 80 2.30 10.33 -3.78
CA SER A 80 2.21 9.04 -4.47
C SER A 80 1.19 8.07 -3.84
N PHE A 81 0.32 8.53 -2.95
CA PHE A 81 -0.62 7.64 -2.27
C PHE A 81 -1.57 6.94 -3.26
N PRO A 82 -1.71 5.59 -3.20
CA PRO A 82 -2.54 4.86 -4.13
C PRO A 82 -4.03 5.12 -3.88
N ARG A 83 -4.71 5.73 -4.85
CA ARG A 83 -6.16 6.02 -4.76
C ARG A 83 -7.05 4.79 -4.91
N THR A 84 -6.56 3.72 -5.54
CA THR A 84 -7.31 2.49 -5.79
C THR A 84 -6.46 1.26 -5.51
N LEU A 85 -7.12 0.11 -5.32
CA LEU A 85 -6.44 -1.17 -5.16
C LEU A 85 -5.52 -1.47 -6.36
N LEU A 86 -5.96 -1.17 -7.58
CA LEU A 86 -5.13 -1.30 -8.78
C LEU A 86 -3.86 -0.46 -8.68
N HIS A 87 -3.98 0.79 -8.25
CA HIS A 87 -2.82 1.68 -8.13
C HIS A 87 -1.82 1.13 -7.11
N LEU A 88 -2.29 0.59 -5.97
CA LEU A 88 -1.42 -0.06 -4.99
C LEU A 88 -0.58 -1.19 -5.60
N PHE A 89 -1.18 -2.07 -6.40
CA PHE A 89 -0.47 -3.19 -7.06
C PHE A 89 0.48 -2.74 -8.19
N LEU A 90 0.38 -1.49 -8.63
CA LEU A 90 1.25 -0.91 -9.66
C LEU A 90 2.39 -0.07 -9.07
N LEU A 91 2.46 0.07 -7.73
CA LEU A 91 3.54 0.81 -7.09
C LEU A 91 4.89 0.14 -7.33
N THR A 92 5.88 0.97 -7.65
CA THR A 92 7.28 0.54 -7.81
C THR A 92 8.00 0.56 -6.47
N GLU A 93 9.16 -0.11 -6.41
CA GLU A 93 9.99 -0.11 -5.21
C GLU A 93 10.34 1.30 -4.72
N PRO A 94 10.85 2.22 -5.57
CA PRO A 94 11.20 3.56 -5.13
C PRO A 94 9.99 4.37 -4.64
N GLN A 95 8.82 4.13 -5.21
CA GLN A 95 7.57 4.76 -4.75
C GLN A 95 7.20 4.28 -3.35
N LEU A 96 7.37 2.98 -3.06
CA LEU A 96 7.14 2.41 -1.73
C LEU A 96 8.16 2.96 -0.72
N ASP A 97 9.43 3.09 -1.09
CA ASP A 97 10.47 3.66 -0.22
C ASP A 97 10.23 5.15 0.09
N THR A 98 9.74 5.89 -0.91
CA THR A 98 9.30 7.29 -0.72
C THR A 98 8.14 7.38 0.25
N LEU A 99 7.16 6.46 0.14
CA LEU A 99 6.02 6.39 1.07
C LEU A 99 6.46 6.05 2.48
N ALA A 100 7.35 5.06 2.65
CA ALA A 100 7.88 4.70 3.96
C ALA A 100 8.62 5.87 4.62
N THR A 101 9.42 6.61 3.84
CA THR A 101 10.14 7.80 4.30
C THR A 101 9.17 8.91 4.71
N PHE A 102 8.13 9.16 3.90
CA PHE A 102 7.11 10.17 4.19
C PHE A 102 6.37 9.91 5.51
N TYR A 103 6.08 8.65 5.84
CA TYR A 103 5.43 8.27 7.11
C TYR A 103 6.41 8.00 8.26
N SER A 104 7.66 8.45 8.15
CA SER A 104 8.70 8.23 9.18
C SER A 104 8.88 6.75 9.55
N GLN A 105 8.76 5.84 8.58
CA GLN A 105 8.89 4.38 8.78
C GLN A 105 10.29 3.85 8.38
N THR A 106 11.16 4.72 7.86
CA THR A 106 12.55 4.42 7.47
C THR A 106 13.53 4.96 8.52
N PRO A 107 14.69 4.32 8.75
CA PRO A 107 15.73 4.87 9.62
C PRO A 107 16.24 6.26 9.17
N PRO A 108 16.62 7.14 10.12
CA PRO A 108 16.54 6.96 11.58
C PRO A 108 15.09 7.00 12.08
N LEU A 109 14.76 6.07 12.99
CA LEU A 109 13.42 6.04 13.58
C LEU A 109 13.22 7.25 14.49
N THR A 110 12.06 7.90 14.37
CA THR A 110 11.70 9.07 15.16
C THR A 110 10.49 8.76 16.03
N HIS A 111 10.14 9.63 16.97
CA HIS A 111 8.91 9.49 17.77
C HIS A 111 7.63 9.41 16.92
N LEU A 112 7.67 9.89 15.67
CA LEU A 112 6.56 9.82 14.72
C LEU A 112 6.31 8.41 14.21
N THR A 113 7.30 7.51 14.24
CA THR A 113 7.12 6.12 13.80
C THR A 113 6.01 5.43 14.60
N SER A 114 5.97 5.66 15.92
CA SER A 114 4.96 5.12 16.85
C SER A 114 3.65 5.91 16.89
N ALA A 115 3.56 7.05 16.20
CA ALA A 115 2.33 7.84 16.12
C ALA A 115 1.28 7.19 15.18
N TYR A 116 1.69 6.22 14.36
CA TYR A 116 0.82 5.47 13.48
C TYR A 116 0.29 4.19 14.13
N PRO A 117 -0.93 3.74 13.80
CA PRO A 117 -1.53 2.52 14.39
C PRO A 117 -0.73 1.23 14.13
N SER A 118 0.10 1.22 13.09
CA SER A 118 0.89 0.09 12.66
C SER A 118 2.23 0.60 12.14
N THR A 119 3.29 -0.19 12.29
CA THR A 119 4.62 0.13 11.77
C THR A 119 4.96 -0.75 10.59
N MET A 120 5.62 -0.20 9.56
CA MET A 120 6.07 -1.01 8.43
C MET A 120 7.36 -1.78 8.74
N ASN A 121 8.22 -1.30 9.64
CA ASN A 121 9.54 -1.86 9.95
C ASN A 121 10.44 -2.02 8.70
N TRP A 122 10.76 -0.89 8.06
CA TRP A 122 11.51 -0.86 6.79
C TRP A 122 12.99 -1.24 6.93
N SER A 123 13.48 -1.41 8.16
CA SER A 123 14.87 -1.75 8.50
C SER A 123 15.11 -3.25 8.68
N HIS A 124 14.18 -4.11 8.25
CA HIS A 124 14.36 -5.55 8.38
C HIS A 124 15.60 -6.06 7.62
N PRO A 125 16.43 -6.95 8.21
CA PRO A 125 17.66 -7.45 7.58
C PRO A 125 17.45 -8.12 6.22
N PHE A 126 16.28 -8.73 5.97
CA PHE A 126 15.98 -9.37 4.69
C PHE A 126 15.64 -8.38 3.55
N LEU A 127 15.41 -7.10 3.89
CA LEU A 127 15.19 -6.03 2.90
C LEU A 127 16.51 -5.37 2.45
N ASP A 128 17.63 -5.78 3.04
CA ASP A 128 18.96 -5.28 2.72
C ASP A 128 19.29 -5.49 1.23
N THR A 129 19.77 -4.43 0.59
CA THR A 129 20.12 -4.40 -0.83
C THR A 129 21.59 -4.09 -1.07
N SER A 130 22.42 -4.10 -0.03
CA SER A 130 23.85 -3.81 -0.13
C SER A 130 24.55 -4.76 -1.10
N ASP A 131 25.42 -4.24 -1.96
CA ASP A 131 26.12 -5.05 -2.97
C ASP A 131 27.14 -6.03 -2.36
N GLU A 132 27.52 -5.81 -1.09
CA GLU A 132 28.42 -6.68 -0.32
C GLU A 132 27.84 -8.06 -0.02
N LEU A 133 26.51 -8.15 0.13
CA LEU A 133 25.85 -9.40 0.43
C LEU A 133 25.78 -10.29 -0.84
N PRO A 134 25.98 -11.60 -0.71
CA PRO A 134 25.68 -12.55 -1.78
C PRO A 134 24.19 -12.54 -2.18
N ASP A 135 23.88 -12.97 -3.41
CA ASP A 135 22.51 -13.00 -3.95
C ASP A 135 21.58 -13.97 -3.20
N ASP A 136 22.11 -15.07 -2.65
CA ASP A 136 21.36 -16.04 -1.84
C ASP A 136 21.01 -15.49 -0.44
N CYS A 137 21.62 -14.38 -0.04
CA CYS A 137 21.35 -13.65 1.19
C CYS A 137 20.40 -12.47 0.98
N LYS A 138 19.79 -12.34 -0.20
CA LYS A 138 18.88 -11.23 -0.54
C LYS A 138 17.56 -11.72 -1.13
N LEU A 139 16.54 -10.88 -0.97
CA LEU A 139 15.32 -11.01 -1.77
C LEU A 139 15.61 -10.58 -3.21
N SER A 140 15.07 -11.32 -4.17
CA SER A 140 15.04 -10.85 -5.55
C SER A 140 14.22 -9.56 -5.65
N LYS A 141 14.50 -8.74 -6.67
CA LYS A 141 13.81 -7.45 -6.88
C LYS A 141 12.27 -7.60 -6.88
N LEU A 142 11.76 -8.66 -7.52
CA LEU A 142 10.32 -8.91 -7.58
C LEU A 142 9.73 -9.31 -6.22
N GLU A 143 10.41 -10.18 -5.48
CA GLU A 143 9.98 -10.56 -4.13
C GLU A 143 9.98 -9.35 -3.21
N ARG A 144 11.04 -8.55 -3.24
CA ARG A 144 11.20 -7.35 -2.40
C ARG A 144 10.08 -6.34 -2.63
N VAL A 145 9.72 -6.06 -3.89
CA VAL A 145 8.57 -5.19 -4.22
C VAL A 145 7.27 -5.76 -3.65
N LYS A 146 7.03 -7.07 -3.81
CA LYS A 146 5.82 -7.73 -3.30
C LYS A 146 5.73 -7.68 -1.76
N VAL A 147 6.86 -7.88 -1.08
CA VAL A 147 6.98 -7.82 0.38
C VAL A 147 6.74 -6.39 0.87
N LYS A 148 7.47 -5.41 0.34
CA LYS A 148 7.30 -3.98 0.66
C LYS A 148 5.86 -3.50 0.42
N MET A 149 5.24 -3.93 -0.69
CA MET A 149 3.84 -3.62 -0.98
C MET A 149 2.88 -4.20 0.06
N ARG A 150 3.09 -5.43 0.53
CA ARG A 150 2.28 -6.03 1.61
C ARG A 150 2.49 -5.32 2.94
N MET A 151 3.74 -4.98 3.28
CA MET A 151 4.06 -4.19 4.48
C MET A 151 3.32 -2.85 4.46
N PHE A 152 3.34 -2.15 3.32
CA PHE A 152 2.59 -0.92 3.13
C PHE A 152 1.06 -1.13 3.21
N ALA A 153 0.53 -2.18 2.58
CA ALA A 153 -0.91 -2.50 2.63
C ALA A 153 -1.39 -2.77 4.07
N ARG A 154 -0.58 -3.49 4.87
CA ARG A 154 -0.83 -3.71 6.31
C ARG A 154 -0.80 -2.41 7.10
N PHE A 155 0.15 -1.53 6.81
CA PHE A 155 0.23 -0.20 7.43
C PHE A 155 -1.02 0.64 7.14
N VAL A 156 -1.56 0.56 5.92
CA VAL A 156 -2.81 1.23 5.53
C VAL A 156 -4.06 0.57 6.15
N GLY A 157 -3.91 -0.53 6.88
CA GLY A 157 -5.01 -1.24 7.54
C GLY A 157 -5.84 -2.10 6.59
N MET A 158 -5.26 -2.52 5.46
CA MET A 158 -5.95 -3.38 4.51
C MET A 158 -6.01 -4.82 5.03
N ARG A 159 -7.24 -5.37 5.09
CA ARG A 159 -7.47 -6.78 5.41
C ARG A 159 -7.05 -7.67 4.23
N GLY A 160 -6.49 -8.86 4.50
CA GLY A 160 -6.02 -9.74 3.43
C GLY A 160 -4.58 -9.47 2.98
N ALA A 161 -3.86 -8.61 3.69
CA ALA A 161 -2.45 -8.28 3.45
C ALA A 161 -1.50 -9.05 4.37
N GLU A 162 -1.96 -10.15 4.98
CA GLU A 162 -1.17 -10.96 5.87
C GLU A 162 0.03 -11.58 5.14
N THR A 163 1.14 -11.75 5.86
CA THR A 163 2.35 -12.36 5.31
C THR A 163 2.09 -13.84 4.98
N PRO A 164 2.19 -14.24 3.70
CA PRO A 164 1.95 -15.63 3.30
C PRO A 164 3.09 -16.54 3.76
N ARG A 165 2.80 -17.85 3.91
CA ARG A 165 3.78 -18.85 4.37
C ARG A 165 5.11 -18.83 3.60
N TRP A 166 5.05 -18.77 2.26
CA TRP A 166 6.25 -18.75 1.43
C TRP A 166 7.17 -17.56 1.73
N GLU A 167 6.61 -16.40 2.11
CA GLU A 167 7.40 -15.22 2.44
C GLU A 167 8.14 -15.45 3.76
N TYR A 168 7.48 -16.03 4.76
CA TYR A 168 8.13 -16.40 6.02
C TYR A 168 9.26 -17.42 5.80
N GLU A 169 9.00 -18.47 5.03
CA GLU A 169 10.01 -19.48 4.70
C GLU A 169 11.21 -18.85 3.99
N ARG A 170 10.96 -17.97 3.01
CA ARG A 170 12.01 -17.25 2.29
C ARG A 170 12.79 -16.28 3.20
N GLN A 171 12.13 -15.60 4.12
CA GLN A 171 12.78 -14.73 5.11
C GLN A 171 13.72 -15.53 6.02
N ILE A 172 13.27 -16.70 6.49
CA ILE A 172 14.09 -17.60 7.32
C ILE A 172 15.30 -18.10 6.53
N GLU A 173 15.10 -18.53 5.28
CA GLU A 173 16.17 -18.99 4.40
C GLU A 173 17.26 -17.92 4.23
N ILE A 174 16.86 -16.68 3.91
CA ILE A 174 17.78 -15.54 3.75
C ILE A 174 18.55 -15.27 5.04
N LEU A 175 17.88 -15.29 6.19
CA LEU A 175 18.52 -15.08 7.48
C LEU A 175 19.55 -16.18 7.80
N VAL A 176 19.20 -17.45 7.53
CA VAL A 176 20.13 -18.58 7.71
C VAL A 176 21.35 -18.44 6.79
N ASN A 177 21.15 -18.06 5.54
CA ASN A 177 22.25 -17.84 4.60
C ASN A 177 23.14 -16.68 5.04
N LYS A 178 22.55 -15.57 5.52
CA LYS A 178 23.28 -14.42 6.04
C LYS A 178 24.16 -14.80 7.24
N VAL A 179 23.60 -15.51 8.22
CA VAL A 179 24.37 -16.00 9.38
C VAL A 179 25.51 -16.91 8.94
N ARG A 180 25.27 -17.84 8.01
CA ARG A 180 26.31 -18.73 7.48
C ARG A 180 27.43 -17.96 6.77
N TRP A 181 27.07 -16.94 5.99
CA TRP A 181 28.02 -16.08 5.28
C TRP A 181 28.87 -15.27 6.26
N GLU A 182 28.25 -14.66 7.28
CA GLU A 182 28.96 -13.89 8.31
C GLU A 182 29.98 -14.75 9.07
N VAL A 183 29.59 -15.96 9.51
CA VAL A 183 30.49 -16.90 10.19
C VAL A 183 31.69 -17.26 9.32
N ARG A 184 31.47 -17.58 8.04
CA ARG A 184 32.57 -17.91 7.12
C ARG A 184 33.54 -16.73 6.95
N ARG A 185 33.00 -15.52 6.77
CA ARG A 185 33.79 -14.30 6.60
C ARG A 185 34.65 -14.03 7.84
N GLU A 186 34.07 -14.15 9.03
CA GLU A 186 34.80 -13.97 10.29
C GLU A 186 35.89 -15.04 10.49
N GLU A 187 35.62 -16.30 10.15
CA GLU A 187 36.62 -17.37 10.22
C GLU A 187 37.82 -17.11 9.30
N GLU A 188 37.58 -16.64 8.07
CA GLU A 188 38.61 -16.26 7.10
C GLU A 188 39.45 -15.08 7.59
N GLU A 189 38.82 -14.04 8.13
CA GLU A 189 39.52 -12.91 8.75
C GLU A 189 40.38 -13.35 9.94
N ARG A 190 39.86 -14.24 10.79
CA ARG A 190 40.60 -14.76 11.94
C ARG A 190 41.80 -15.59 11.52
N ARG A 191 41.67 -16.42 10.47
CA ARG A 191 42.79 -17.17 9.89
C ARG A 191 43.82 -16.23 9.28
N GLY A 192 43.41 -15.20 8.54
CA GLY A 192 44.33 -14.21 7.95
C GLY A 192 45.16 -13.45 9.00
N LYS A 193 44.56 -13.12 10.16
CA LYS A 193 45.26 -12.47 11.28
C LYS A 193 46.28 -13.37 11.97
N VAL A 194 46.05 -14.68 12.03
CA VAL A 194 46.98 -15.66 12.64
C VAL A 194 48.26 -15.84 11.82
N PHE A 195 48.24 -15.61 10.51
CA PHE A 195 49.41 -15.73 9.62
C PHE A 195 50.13 -14.38 9.34
N GLY A 196 49.74 -13.29 10.00
CA GLY A 196 50.45 -12.02 9.94
C GLY A 196 51.71 -12.04 10.81
N GLU A 197 52.83 -12.52 10.26
CA GLU A 197 54.16 -12.43 10.88
C GLU A 197 54.48 -10.99 11.33
N PRO A 198 55.06 -10.77 12.53
CA PRO A 198 55.52 -9.45 12.95
C PRO A 198 56.73 -9.04 12.12
N ARG A 199 56.49 -8.30 11.04
CA ARG A 199 57.55 -7.64 10.29
C ARG A 199 58.12 -6.47 11.11
N GLY A 200 59.30 -6.70 11.68
CA GLY A 200 60.29 -5.65 11.93
C GLY A 200 60.44 -5.23 13.38
N LEU A 201 61.38 -5.87 14.08
CA LEU A 201 62.27 -5.19 15.01
C LEU A 201 63.68 -5.38 14.46
N LYS A 202 64.18 -4.36 13.78
CA LYS A 202 65.62 -4.15 13.50
C LYS A 202 66.10 -3.07 14.45
#